data_AF-Q8LPB6-F1
#
_entry.id   AF-Q8LPB6-F1
#
_cell.length_a   1.000
_cell.length_b   1.000
_cell.length_c   1.000
_cell.angle_alpha   90.00
_cell.angle_beta   90.00
_cell.angle_gamma   90.00
#
_symmetry.space_group_name_H-M   'P 1'
#
loop_
_entity.id
_entity.type
_entity.pdbx_description
1 polymer ?
#
loop_
_entity_poly.entity_id
_entity_poly.type
_entity_poly.pdbx_seq_one_letter_code
_entity_poly.pdbx_strand_id
1 'polypeptide(L)'
;NVKDMYNASCFVECIESGGDCYTASCNILEQFQVKEKPKDVKEAHKILKSFLTKNKIILVFDNIKNQSQIEDVVPMDDIFASIGSTLIATTRDSNVMKDCGKEIHKINIEELDEETSMKMFITHSCGQESLPIELIEVGKRIVRACNGLPLSLKVMGAFLREKKRLRCWERALQKLKRGRKLDGDENNSNYKIWKILRVSFDNLKVEEKSMFLDIC
;
A
#
# COMPACT_ATOMS: atom_id res chain seq x y z
N ASN A 1 21.79 5.70 9.59
CA ASN A 1 20.44 5.95 9.03
C ASN A 1 20.35 5.21 7.69
N VAL A 2 19.20 4.68 7.26
CA VAL A 2 19.08 4.03 5.92
C VAL A 2 19.51 4.99 4.81
N LYS A 3 19.29 6.30 5.00
CA LYS A 3 19.76 7.35 4.07
C LYS A 3 21.28 7.43 3.91
N ASP A 4 22.05 6.99 4.90
CA ASP A 4 23.51 7.01 4.82
C ASP A 4 24.06 5.76 4.11
N MET A 5 23.21 4.77 3.83
CA MET A 5 23.61 3.50 3.21
C MET A 5 23.67 3.56 1.69
N TYR A 6 23.03 4.56 1.07
CA TYR A 6 22.87 4.72 -0.38
C TYR A 6 23.27 6.14 -0.78
N ASN A 7 23.86 6.29 -1.96
CA ASN A 7 24.19 7.58 -2.55
C ASN A 7 22.93 8.33 -3.01
N ALA A 8 21.90 7.60 -3.43
CA ALA A 8 20.62 8.18 -3.84
C ALA A 8 19.45 7.21 -3.62
N SER A 9 18.25 7.75 -3.54
CA SER A 9 17.00 7.00 -3.35
C SER A 9 15.89 7.57 -4.22
N CYS A 10 15.04 6.71 -4.79
CA CYS A 10 13.88 7.16 -5.55
C CYS A 10 12.67 6.24 -5.31
N PHE A 11 11.48 6.85 -5.25
CA PHE A 11 10.19 6.19 -5.19
C PHE A 11 9.41 6.47 -6.48
N VAL A 12 8.86 5.42 -7.07
CA VAL A 12 8.11 5.44 -8.32
C VAL A 12 6.74 4.79 -8.08
N GLU A 13 5.67 5.56 -8.24
CA GLU A 13 4.30 5.05 -8.19
C GLU A 13 3.86 4.57 -9.58
N CYS A 14 3.51 3.29 -9.72
CA CYS A 14 3.08 2.72 -10.99
C CYS A 14 1.54 2.85 -11.16
N ILE A 15 1.10 3.81 -11.97
CA ILE A 15 -0.32 4.09 -12.25
C ILE A 15 -0.78 3.40 -13.54
N GLU A 16 -2.07 3.03 -13.61
CA GLU A 16 -2.68 2.14 -14.61
C GLU A 16 -2.82 2.69 -16.03
N SER A 17 -2.37 3.92 -16.32
CA SER A 17 -2.55 4.50 -17.65
C SER A 17 -1.34 5.33 -18.08
N GLY A 18 -0.54 4.76 -18.99
CA GLY A 18 0.27 5.54 -19.92
C GLY A 18 1.24 6.55 -19.32
N GLY A 19 1.82 6.28 -18.15
CA GLY A 19 3.01 7.01 -17.73
C GLY A 19 4.09 6.77 -18.78
N ASP A 20 4.36 7.78 -19.60
CA ASP A 20 5.45 7.72 -20.59
C ASP A 20 6.72 7.30 -19.84
N CYS A 21 7.36 6.23 -20.31
CA CYS A 21 8.67 5.78 -19.83
C CYS A 21 9.64 6.96 -19.67
N TYR A 22 9.51 7.96 -20.54
CA TYR A 22 10.23 9.23 -20.44
C TYR A 22 9.93 9.99 -19.15
N THR A 23 8.66 10.16 -18.79
CA THR A 23 8.23 10.86 -17.57
C THR A 23 8.71 10.12 -16.32
N ALA A 24 8.57 8.79 -16.29
CA ALA A 24 9.10 7.99 -15.18
C ALA A 24 10.62 8.15 -15.05
N SER A 25 11.35 8.08 -16.18
CA SER A 25 12.79 8.29 -16.21
C SER A 25 13.19 9.68 -15.71
N CYS A 26 12.49 10.73 -16.14
CA CYS A 26 12.71 12.10 -15.68
C CYS A 26 12.48 12.24 -14.18
N ASN A 27 11.38 11.68 -13.67
CA ASN A 27 11.06 11.71 -12.24
C ASN A 27 12.14 11.01 -11.40
N ILE A 28 12.71 9.91 -11.89
CA ILE A 28 13.82 9.22 -11.22
C ILE A 28 15.06 10.11 -11.20
N LEU A 29 15.44 10.70 -12.34
CA LEU A 29 16.60 11.58 -12.45
C LEU A 29 16.48 12.81 -11.52
N GLU A 30 15.29 13.40 -11.43
CA GLU A 30 15.01 14.52 -10.54
C GLU A 30 15.16 14.14 -9.06
N GLN A 31 14.61 12.99 -8.64
CA GLN A 31 14.76 12.49 -7.26
C GLN A 31 16.21 12.13 -6.93
N PHE A 32 16.98 11.69 -7.91
CA PHE A 32 18.42 11.48 -7.81
C PHE A 32 19.25 12.77 -7.88
N GLN A 33 18.61 13.94 -8.05
CA GLN A 33 19.26 15.24 -8.15
C GLN A 33 20.27 15.33 -9.31
N VAL A 34 20.00 14.62 -10.40
CA VAL A 34 20.78 14.70 -11.64
C VAL A 34 20.44 16.01 -12.35
N LYS A 35 21.46 16.82 -12.67
CA LYS A 35 21.29 18.14 -13.30
C LYS A 35 20.98 18.06 -14.80
N GLU A 36 21.40 16.98 -15.45
CA GLU A 36 21.18 16.76 -16.87
C GLU A 36 19.70 16.52 -17.14
N LYS A 37 19.13 17.25 -18.11
CA LYS A 37 17.75 17.07 -18.55
C LYS A 37 17.75 16.32 -19.87
N PRO A 38 17.20 15.09 -19.94
CA PRO A 38 17.09 14.39 -21.20
C PRO A 38 16.13 15.13 -22.14
N LYS A 39 16.26 14.90 -23.45
CA LYS A 39 15.33 15.41 -24.47
C LYS A 39 14.35 14.34 -24.95
N ASP A 40 14.74 13.08 -24.81
CA ASP A 40 13.97 11.91 -25.19
C ASP A 40 14.28 10.70 -24.27
N VAL A 41 13.55 9.61 -24.47
CA VAL A 41 13.70 8.36 -23.69
C VAL A 41 15.12 7.78 -23.80
N LYS A 42 15.75 7.84 -24.98
CA LYS A 42 17.08 7.26 -25.19
C LYS A 42 18.14 8.00 -24.40
N GLU A 43 18.05 9.34 -24.39
CA GLU A 43 18.93 10.19 -23.59
C GLU A 43 18.68 9.96 -22.09
N ALA A 44 17.42 9.83 -21.67
CA ALA A 44 17.06 9.54 -20.28
C ALA A 44 17.67 8.20 -19.81
N HIS A 45 17.54 7.13 -20.60
CA HIS A 45 18.14 5.83 -20.29
C HIS A 45 19.66 5.89 -20.21
N LYS A 46 20.32 6.64 -21.10
CA LYS A 46 21.78 6.80 -21.08
C LYS A 46 22.24 7.51 -19.81
N ILE A 47 21.56 8.59 -19.42
CA ILE A 47 21.88 9.34 -18.19
C ILE A 47 21.65 8.44 -16.97
N LEU A 48 20.51 7.75 -16.90
CA LEU A 48 20.20 6.81 -15.82
C LEU A 48 21.26 5.73 -15.69
N LYS A 49 21.61 5.03 -16.78
CA LYS A 49 22.67 4.02 -16.79
C LYS A 49 24.01 4.57 -16.28
N SER A 50 24.42 5.74 -16.75
CA SER A 50 25.65 6.41 -16.29
C SER A 50 25.61 6.75 -14.79
N PHE A 51 24.45 7.10 -14.27
CA PHE A 51 24.26 7.41 -12.85
C PHE A 51 24.28 6.15 -11.99
N LEU A 52 23.50 5.12 -12.36
CA LEU A 52 23.33 3.87 -11.62
C LEU A 52 24.64 3.05 -11.56
N THR A 53 25.46 3.10 -12.60
CA THR A 53 26.78 2.43 -12.62
C THR A 53 27.79 3.02 -11.64
N LYS A 54 27.59 4.28 -11.18
CA LYS A 54 28.54 5.00 -10.32
C LYS A 54 28.05 5.17 -8.88
N ASN A 55 26.76 4.92 -8.64
CA ASN A 55 26.12 5.23 -7.38
C ASN A 55 25.42 3.98 -6.84
N LYS A 56 25.63 3.69 -5.57
CA LYS A 56 24.85 2.71 -4.84
C LYS A 56 23.48 3.31 -4.53
N ILE A 57 22.40 2.74 -5.06
CA ILE A 57 21.06 3.34 -4.95
C ILE A 57 20.05 2.45 -4.25
N ILE A 58 18.93 3.05 -3.85
CA ILE A 58 17.69 2.32 -3.55
C ILE A 58 16.55 2.83 -4.44
N LEU A 59 15.93 1.92 -5.19
CA LEU A 59 14.79 2.19 -6.06
C LEU A 59 13.57 1.44 -5.53
N VAL A 60 12.46 2.15 -5.36
CA VAL A 60 11.19 1.57 -4.92
C VAL A 60 10.15 1.77 -6.01
N PHE A 61 9.66 0.68 -6.59
CA PHE A 61 8.53 0.68 -7.52
C PHE A 61 7.29 0.18 -6.78
N ASP A 62 6.32 1.06 -6.58
CA ASP A 62 5.11 0.77 -5.83
C ASP A 62 3.96 0.37 -6.77
N ASN A 63 3.22 -0.68 -6.38
CA ASN A 63 2.01 -1.17 -7.04
C ASN A 63 2.22 -1.63 -8.50
N ILE A 64 3.30 -2.38 -8.75
CA ILE A 64 3.54 -2.95 -10.07
C ILE A 64 2.53 -4.05 -10.40
N LYS A 65 2.16 -4.14 -11.67
CA LYS A 65 1.27 -5.14 -12.28
C LYS A 65 1.98 -5.97 -13.34
N ASN A 66 3.05 -5.45 -13.93
CA ASN A 66 3.89 -6.14 -14.90
C ASN A 66 5.35 -5.73 -14.69
N GLN A 67 6.29 -6.66 -14.88
CA GLN A 67 7.73 -6.40 -14.84
C GLN A 67 8.16 -5.31 -15.84
N SER A 68 7.48 -5.18 -16.98
CA SER A 68 7.79 -4.15 -17.98
C SER A 68 7.69 -2.74 -17.42
N GLN A 69 6.85 -2.49 -16.40
CA GLN A 69 6.76 -1.18 -15.77
C GLN A 69 8.07 -0.73 -15.11
N ILE A 70 8.97 -1.67 -14.80
CA ILE A 70 10.33 -1.39 -14.34
C ILE A 70 11.28 -1.37 -15.54
N GLU A 71 11.30 -2.45 -16.33
CA GLU A 71 12.30 -2.65 -17.39
C GLU A 71 12.21 -1.64 -18.54
N ASP A 72 11.00 -1.14 -18.82
CA ASP A 72 10.80 -0.10 -19.82
C ASP A 72 11.50 1.20 -19.40
N VAL A 73 11.65 1.47 -18.09
CA VAL A 73 12.26 2.68 -17.54
C VAL A 73 13.74 2.48 -17.23
N VAL A 74 14.09 1.37 -16.59
CA VAL A 74 15.47 1.03 -16.21
C VAL A 74 15.68 -0.48 -16.34
N PRO A 75 16.60 -0.94 -17.21
CA PRO A 75 16.98 -2.34 -17.27
C PRO A 75 17.49 -2.86 -15.92
N MET A 76 17.12 -4.09 -15.55
CA MET A 76 17.55 -4.70 -14.29
C MET A 76 19.08 -4.73 -14.14
N ASP A 77 19.81 -5.00 -15.23
CA ASP A 77 21.27 -4.99 -15.21
C ASP A 77 21.87 -3.62 -14.90
N ASP A 78 21.20 -2.53 -15.27
CA ASP A 78 21.66 -1.17 -14.98
C ASP A 78 21.43 -0.82 -13.50
N ILE A 79 20.31 -1.27 -12.91
CA ILE A 79 20.01 -1.09 -11.47
C ILE A 79 21.08 -1.75 -10.60
N PHE A 80 21.51 -2.96 -10.97
CA PHE A 80 22.47 -3.75 -10.19
C PHE A 80 23.92 -3.60 -10.66
N ALA A 81 24.23 -2.63 -11.53
CA ALA A 81 25.59 -2.40 -12.00
C ALA A 81 26.53 -1.94 -10.86
N SER A 82 26.01 -1.19 -9.89
CA SER A 82 26.73 -0.80 -8.68
C SER A 82 26.41 -1.73 -7.51
N ILE A 83 27.46 -2.29 -6.90
CA ILE A 83 27.35 -3.26 -5.81
C ILE A 83 26.60 -2.65 -4.61
N GLY A 84 25.65 -3.42 -4.08
CA GLY A 84 24.86 -3.05 -2.91
C GLY A 84 23.68 -2.13 -3.21
N SER A 85 23.37 -1.90 -4.50
CA SER A 85 22.12 -1.27 -4.90
C SER A 85 20.92 -2.18 -4.63
N THR A 86 19.78 -1.58 -4.29
CA THR A 86 18.58 -2.31 -3.86
C THR A 86 17.37 -1.88 -4.69
N LEU A 87 16.65 -2.86 -5.23
CA LEU A 87 15.33 -2.68 -5.83
C LEU A 87 14.27 -3.25 -4.90
N ILE A 88 13.26 -2.46 -4.56
CA ILE A 88 12.05 -2.91 -3.87
C ILE A 88 10.89 -2.73 -4.84
N ALA A 89 10.15 -3.81 -5.08
CA ALA A 89 8.92 -3.76 -5.84
C ALA A 89 7.76 -4.22 -4.95
N THR A 90 6.68 -3.45 -4.89
CA THR A 90 5.44 -3.89 -4.23
C THR A 90 4.43 -4.29 -5.29
N THR A 91 3.76 -5.43 -5.09
CA THR A 91 2.78 -5.97 -6.03
C THR A 91 1.70 -6.73 -5.27
N ARG A 92 0.49 -6.77 -5.84
CA ARG A 92 -0.60 -7.64 -5.37
C ARG A 92 -0.50 -9.05 -5.95
N ASP A 93 0.28 -9.22 -7.02
CA ASP A 93 0.53 -10.51 -7.65
C ASP A 93 2.04 -10.81 -7.65
N SER A 94 2.43 -11.78 -6.83
CA SER A 94 3.84 -12.19 -6.75
C SER A 94 4.37 -12.84 -8.04
N ASN A 95 3.49 -13.20 -8.98
CA ASN A 95 3.90 -13.75 -10.27
C ASN A 95 4.53 -12.70 -11.18
N VAL A 96 4.29 -11.41 -10.92
CA VAL A 96 4.72 -10.30 -11.76
C VAL A 96 6.22 -10.27 -12.01
N MET A 97 7.04 -10.72 -11.05
CA MET A 97 8.50 -10.67 -11.13
C MET A 97 9.15 -12.03 -11.37
N LYS A 98 8.37 -13.08 -11.69
CA LYS A 98 8.91 -14.46 -11.80
C LYS A 98 10.05 -14.62 -12.80
N ASP A 99 10.01 -13.83 -13.87
CA ASP A 99 10.93 -13.96 -15.00
C ASP A 99 12.04 -12.89 -14.99
N CYS A 100 12.28 -12.23 -13.86
CA CYS A 100 13.22 -11.11 -13.79
C CYS A 100 14.70 -11.49 -13.84
N GLY A 101 15.03 -12.79 -13.95
CA GLY A 101 16.40 -13.28 -14.15
C GLY A 101 17.40 -12.98 -13.02
N LYS A 102 16.92 -12.48 -11.88
CA LYS A 102 17.69 -12.17 -10.66
C LYS A 102 17.16 -12.97 -9.48
N GLU A 103 17.98 -13.15 -8.45
CA GLU A 103 17.50 -13.71 -7.19
C GLU A 103 16.53 -12.73 -6.52
N ILE A 104 15.31 -13.19 -6.22
CA ILE A 104 14.26 -12.37 -5.62
C ILE A 104 14.05 -12.79 -4.19
N HIS A 105 14.28 -11.86 -3.27
CA HIS A 105 13.83 -12.04 -1.89
C HIS A 105 12.37 -11.65 -1.75
N LYS A 106 11.48 -12.64 -1.79
CA LYS A 106 10.03 -12.43 -1.66
C LYS A 106 9.62 -12.27 -0.21
N ILE A 107 9.05 -11.11 0.13
CA ILE A 107 8.42 -10.84 1.43
C ILE A 107 6.91 -10.84 1.24
N ASN A 108 6.23 -11.85 1.80
CA ASN A 108 4.77 -11.81 1.91
C ASN A 108 4.39 -10.98 3.13
N ILE A 109 3.57 -9.96 2.94
CA ILE A 109 3.02 -9.20 4.05
C ILE A 109 1.82 -9.96 4.60
N GLU A 110 1.97 -10.50 5.80
CA GLU A 110 0.92 -11.24 6.51
C GLU A 110 -0.06 -10.31 7.22
N GLU A 111 -1.24 -10.83 7.56
CA GLU A 111 -2.17 -10.12 8.42
C GLU A 111 -1.62 -9.92 9.84
N LEU A 112 -2.09 -8.87 10.51
CA LEU A 112 -1.69 -8.60 11.90
C LEU A 112 -2.25 -9.66 12.84
N ASP A 113 -1.46 -10.03 13.84
CA ASP A 113 -1.91 -10.87 14.96
C ASP A 113 -3.01 -10.18 15.78
N GLU A 114 -3.72 -10.94 16.63
CA GLU A 114 -4.86 -10.42 17.41
C GLU A 114 -4.46 -9.28 18.36
N GLU A 115 -3.26 -9.34 18.95
CA GLU A 115 -2.78 -8.33 19.90
C GLU A 115 -2.47 -7.02 19.17
N THR A 116 -1.67 -7.08 18.10
CA THR A 116 -1.33 -5.92 17.28
C THR A 116 -2.58 -5.32 16.63
N SER A 117 -3.50 -6.17 16.17
CA SER A 117 -4.79 -5.75 15.62
C SER A 117 -5.61 -4.97 16.63
N MET A 118 -5.68 -5.45 17.88
CA MET A 118 -6.40 -4.77 18.95
C MET A 118 -5.76 -3.42 19.26
N LYS A 119 -4.44 -3.34 19.39
CA LYS A 119 -3.71 -2.07 19.64
C LYS A 119 -3.99 -1.05 18.52
N MET A 120 -3.89 -1.48 17.27
CA MET A 120 -4.16 -0.62 16.11
C MET A 120 -5.61 -0.11 16.11
N PHE A 121 -6.57 -0.99 16.37
CA PHE A 121 -7.98 -0.63 16.44
C PHE A 121 -8.26 0.39 17.57
N ILE A 122 -7.74 0.16 18.79
CA ILE A 122 -7.90 1.06 19.95
C ILE A 122 -7.32 2.44 19.64
N THR A 123 -6.11 2.46 19.06
CA THR A 123 -5.42 3.69 18.65
C THR A 123 -6.30 4.52 17.72
N HIS A 124 -7.02 3.85 16.79
CA HIS A 124 -7.91 4.55 15.87
C HIS A 124 -9.31 4.83 16.43
N SER A 125 -9.79 4.10 17.45
CA SER A 125 -11.15 4.21 18.02
C SER A 125 -11.29 5.07 19.28
N CYS A 126 -10.23 5.29 20.04
CA CYS A 126 -10.31 6.22 21.18
C CYS A 126 -9.01 6.99 21.40
N GLY A 127 -7.91 6.60 20.76
CA GLY A 127 -6.61 7.25 20.94
C GLY A 127 -6.05 7.09 22.36
N GLN A 128 -6.61 6.16 23.14
CA GLN A 128 -6.18 5.84 24.50
C GLN A 128 -5.47 4.48 24.52
N GLU A 129 -4.94 4.10 25.68
CA GLU A 129 -4.30 2.79 25.87
C GLU A 129 -5.31 1.63 25.89
N SER A 130 -6.58 1.89 26.23
CA SER A 130 -7.62 0.86 26.34
C SER A 130 -9.02 1.36 26.01
N LEU A 131 -9.94 0.41 25.75
CA LEU A 131 -11.37 0.70 25.63
C LEU A 131 -12.03 0.73 27.02
N PRO A 132 -13.11 1.51 27.20
CA PRO A 132 -14.02 1.35 28.33
C PRO A 132 -14.46 -0.11 28.51
N ILE A 133 -14.58 -0.57 29.75
CA ILE A 133 -14.87 -1.99 30.10
C ILE A 133 -16.09 -2.53 29.32
N GLU A 134 -17.15 -1.73 29.20
CA GLU A 134 -18.37 -2.09 28.49
C GLU A 134 -18.19 -2.30 26.96
N LEU A 135 -17.13 -1.73 26.37
CA LEU A 135 -16.85 -1.81 24.94
C LEU A 135 -15.80 -2.88 24.58
N ILE A 136 -15.07 -3.43 25.58
CA ILE A 136 -13.96 -4.37 25.33
C ILE A 136 -14.43 -5.59 24.53
N GLU A 137 -15.52 -6.24 24.95
CA GLU A 137 -15.97 -7.49 24.33
C GLU A 137 -16.49 -7.27 22.90
N VAL A 138 -17.27 -6.21 22.67
CA VAL A 138 -17.73 -5.87 21.31
C VAL A 138 -16.55 -5.43 20.42
N GLY A 139 -15.56 -4.74 20.99
CA GLY A 139 -14.32 -4.34 20.31
C GLY A 139 -13.53 -5.54 19.82
N LYS A 140 -13.28 -6.54 20.68
CA LYS A 140 -12.63 -7.81 20.30
C LYS A 140 -13.34 -8.50 19.13
N ARG A 141 -14.68 -8.54 19.18
CA ARG A 141 -15.49 -9.15 18.11
C ARG A 141 -15.42 -8.38 16.78
N ILE A 142 -15.31 -7.05 16.84
CA ILE A 142 -15.09 -6.21 15.65
C ILE A 142 -13.69 -6.44 15.09
N VAL A 143 -12.65 -6.43 15.95
CA VAL A 143 -11.26 -6.70 15.55
C VAL A 143 -11.14 -8.05 14.85
N ARG A 144 -11.72 -9.11 15.41
CA ARG A 144 -11.78 -10.43 14.76
C ARG A 144 -12.52 -10.39 13.42
N ALA A 145 -13.54 -9.56 13.28
CA ALA A 145 -14.26 -9.40 12.00
C ALA A 145 -13.44 -8.61 10.96
N CYS A 146 -12.42 -7.86 11.38
CA CYS A 146 -11.50 -7.17 10.47
C CYS A 146 -10.38 -8.07 9.92
N ASN A 147 -10.26 -9.33 10.40
CA ASN A 147 -9.32 -10.35 9.93
C ASN A 147 -7.84 -9.87 9.89
N GLY A 148 -7.39 -9.09 10.86
CA GLY A 148 -6.00 -8.63 10.93
C GLY A 148 -5.56 -7.66 9.83
N LEU A 149 -6.48 -7.20 8.97
CA LEU A 149 -6.16 -6.28 7.89
C LEU A 149 -5.98 -4.85 8.42
N PRO A 150 -4.80 -4.23 8.29
CA PRO A 150 -4.52 -2.91 8.89
C PRO A 150 -5.52 -1.83 8.46
N LEU A 151 -5.86 -1.77 7.18
CA LEU A 151 -6.79 -0.78 6.64
C LEU A 151 -8.20 -0.93 7.24
N SER A 152 -8.68 -2.17 7.35
CA SER A 152 -9.98 -2.50 7.96
C SER A 152 -10.05 -2.07 9.42
N LEU A 153 -8.99 -2.34 10.19
CA LEU A 153 -8.90 -1.95 11.60
C LEU A 153 -8.91 -0.43 11.76
N LYS A 154 -8.12 0.29 10.94
CA LYS A 154 -8.06 1.75 10.94
C LYS A 154 -9.41 2.37 10.63
N VAL A 155 -10.08 1.88 9.58
CA VAL A 155 -11.39 2.39 9.14
C VAL A 155 -12.46 2.13 10.19
N MET A 156 -12.54 0.91 10.73
CA MET A 156 -13.51 0.59 11.77
C MET A 156 -13.24 1.34 13.08
N GLY A 157 -11.97 1.50 13.45
CA GLY A 157 -11.58 2.31 14.60
C GLY A 157 -12.02 3.76 14.41
N ALA A 158 -11.65 4.39 13.29
CA ALA A 158 -12.04 5.76 12.97
C ALA A 158 -13.57 5.94 12.93
N PHE A 159 -14.29 4.99 12.32
CA PHE A 159 -15.75 4.98 12.29
C PHE A 159 -16.40 4.99 13.68
N LEU A 160 -15.74 4.41 14.68
CA LEU A 160 -16.23 4.30 16.05
C LEU A 160 -15.65 5.35 17.00
N ARG A 161 -14.76 6.24 16.53
CA ARG A 161 -13.94 7.14 17.35
C ARG A 161 -14.71 7.98 18.39
N GLU A 162 -15.92 8.38 18.04
CA GLU A 162 -16.76 9.26 18.88
C GLU A 162 -18.00 8.54 19.44
N LYS A 163 -18.10 7.22 19.23
CA LYS A 163 -19.27 6.44 19.61
C LYS A 163 -19.07 5.89 21.02
N LYS A 164 -19.60 6.58 22.02
CA LYS A 164 -19.50 6.13 23.43
C LYS A 164 -20.48 5.03 23.81
N ARG A 165 -21.63 4.95 23.15
CA ARG A 165 -22.71 4.00 23.51
C ARG A 165 -22.45 2.61 22.96
N LEU A 166 -22.53 1.58 23.81
CA LEU A 166 -22.43 0.16 23.43
C LEU A 166 -23.30 -0.21 22.21
N ARG A 167 -24.55 0.25 22.17
CA ARG A 167 -25.47 -0.01 21.04
C ARG A 167 -24.93 0.42 19.67
N CYS A 168 -24.11 1.48 19.61
CA CYS A 168 -23.48 1.92 18.36
C CYS A 168 -22.47 0.88 17.84
N TRP A 169 -21.68 0.30 18.75
CA TRP A 169 -20.69 -0.73 18.46
C TRP A 169 -21.34 -2.05 18.06
N GLU A 170 -22.39 -2.45 18.76
CA GLU A 170 -23.17 -3.64 18.43
C GLU A 170 -23.79 -3.53 17.03
N ARG A 171 -24.33 -2.34 16.68
CA ARG A 171 -24.86 -2.07 15.34
C ARG A 171 -23.76 -2.13 14.27
N ALA A 172 -22.57 -1.59 14.55
CA ALA A 172 -21.42 -1.69 13.65
C ALA A 172 -21.03 -3.16 13.40
N LEU A 173 -20.94 -3.95 14.47
CA LEU A 173 -20.66 -5.37 14.40
C LEU A 173 -21.74 -6.14 13.62
N GLN A 174 -23.01 -5.81 13.81
CA GLN A 174 -24.10 -6.42 13.03
C GLN A 174 -23.99 -6.10 11.54
N LYS A 175 -23.62 -4.87 11.17
CA LYS A 175 -23.39 -4.49 9.76
C LYS A 175 -22.22 -5.28 9.16
N LEU A 176 -21.11 -5.41 9.88
CA LEU A 176 -19.97 -6.25 9.46
C LEU A 176 -20.39 -7.70 9.24
N LYS A 177 -21.19 -8.28 10.13
CA LYS A 177 -21.68 -9.66 10.01
C LYS A 177 -22.65 -9.86 8.85
N ARG A 178 -23.52 -8.88 8.55
CA ARG A 178 -24.46 -8.94 7.42
C ARG A 178 -23.75 -8.86 6.07
N GLY A 179 -22.68 -8.05 5.98
CA GLY A 179 -21.83 -8.00 4.79
C GLY A 179 -21.15 -9.34 4.47
N ARG A 180 -21.00 -10.25 5.45
CA ARG A 180 -20.40 -11.58 5.21
C ARG A 180 -21.24 -12.49 4.31
N LYS A 181 -22.57 -12.34 4.31
CA LYS A 181 -23.50 -13.22 3.57
C LYS A 181 -23.74 -12.84 2.09
N LEU A 182 -23.05 -11.83 1.55
CA LEU A 182 -23.23 -11.45 0.14
C LEU A 182 -22.40 -12.36 -0.78
N ASP A 183 -22.94 -12.65 -1.96
CA ASP A 183 -22.51 -13.66 -2.94
C ASP A 183 -21.16 -13.31 -3.60
N GLY A 184 -20.04 -13.75 -3.00
CA GLY A 184 -18.72 -13.57 -3.59
C GLY A 184 -17.67 -14.44 -2.93
N ASP A 185 -16.55 -14.65 -3.62
CA ASP A 185 -15.47 -15.54 -3.19
C ASP A 185 -14.84 -15.06 -1.87
N GLU A 186 -15.07 -15.81 -0.79
CA GLU A 186 -14.49 -15.54 0.52
C GLU A 186 -12.96 -15.63 0.53
N ASN A 187 -12.33 -16.16 -0.52
CA ASN A 187 -10.87 -16.18 -0.67
C ASN A 187 -10.31 -14.91 -1.34
N ASN A 188 -11.15 -14.06 -1.94
CA ASN A 188 -10.71 -12.82 -2.58
C ASN A 188 -10.49 -11.72 -1.53
N SER A 189 -9.24 -11.25 -1.36
CA SER A 189 -8.89 -10.22 -0.36
C SER A 189 -9.52 -8.85 -0.65
N ASN A 190 -9.69 -8.48 -1.93
CA ASN A 190 -10.39 -7.25 -2.32
C ASN A 190 -11.84 -7.29 -1.87
N TYR A 191 -12.47 -8.46 -1.98
CA TYR A 191 -13.83 -8.66 -1.51
C TYR A 191 -13.94 -8.56 0.02
N LYS A 192 -12.98 -9.13 0.76
CA LYS A 192 -12.90 -9.00 2.23
C LYS A 192 -12.77 -7.54 2.67
N ILE A 193 -11.89 -6.77 2.03
CA ILE A 193 -11.65 -5.35 2.35
C ILE A 193 -12.90 -4.52 2.02
N TRP A 194 -13.47 -4.66 0.82
CA TRP A 194 -14.65 -3.89 0.43
C TRP A 194 -15.83 -4.17 1.39
N LYS A 195 -16.08 -5.42 1.80
CA LYS A 195 -17.11 -5.71 2.82
C LYS A 195 -16.97 -4.87 4.09
N ILE A 196 -15.75 -4.60 4.52
CA ILE A 196 -15.46 -3.82 5.72
C ILE A 196 -15.58 -2.31 5.44
N LEU A 197 -14.98 -1.84 4.34
CA LEU A 197 -15.07 -0.44 3.92
C LEU A 197 -16.52 0.00 3.61
N ARG A 198 -17.41 -0.93 3.26
CA ARG A 198 -18.83 -0.67 3.05
C ARG A 198 -19.55 -0.16 4.28
N VAL A 199 -19.17 -0.66 5.45
CA VAL A 199 -19.80 -0.24 6.70
C VAL A 199 -19.55 1.25 6.97
N SER A 200 -18.34 1.75 6.67
CA SER A 200 -18.02 3.17 6.74
C SER A 200 -18.64 3.95 5.58
N PHE A 201 -18.51 3.47 4.33
CA PHE A 201 -19.01 4.15 3.15
C PHE A 201 -20.53 4.38 3.22
N ASP A 202 -21.31 3.36 3.59
CA ASP A 202 -22.78 3.47 3.66
C ASP A 202 -23.26 4.50 4.69
N ASN A 203 -22.42 4.85 5.68
CA ASN A 203 -22.73 5.84 6.72
C ASN A 203 -22.25 7.26 6.39
N LEU A 204 -21.55 7.47 5.27
CA LEU A 204 -21.26 8.79 4.73
C LEU A 204 -22.55 9.47 4.24
N LYS A 205 -22.58 10.80 4.31
CA LYS A 205 -23.62 11.63 3.67
C LYS A 205 -23.55 11.49 2.15
N VAL A 206 -24.60 11.90 1.46
CA VAL A 206 -24.68 11.76 -0.01
C VAL A 206 -23.52 12.50 -0.69
N GLU A 207 -23.21 13.71 -0.22
CA GLU A 207 -22.12 14.53 -0.72
C GLU A 207 -20.75 13.89 -0.43
N GLU A 208 -20.56 13.36 0.77
CA GLU A 208 -19.33 12.67 1.18
C GLU A 208 -19.11 11.37 0.38
N LYS A 209 -20.19 10.65 0.03
CA LYS A 209 -20.13 9.49 -0.87
C LYS A 209 -19.71 9.88 -2.27
N SER A 210 -20.26 10.97 -2.80
CA SER A 210 -19.86 11.50 -4.11
C SER A 210 -18.37 11.84 -4.11
N MET A 211 -17.92 12.60 -3.11
CA MET A 211 -16.51 12.96 -2.97
C MET A 211 -15.59 11.73 -2.86
N PHE A 212 -16.00 10.70 -2.12
CA PHE A 212 -15.23 9.46 -2.01
C PHE A 212 -15.10 8.74 -3.35
N LEU A 213 -16.18 8.68 -4.14
CA LEU A 213 -16.19 8.04 -5.45
C LEU A 213 -15.45 8.85 -6.51
N ASP A 214 -15.33 10.17 -6.36
CA ASP A 214 -14.53 11.00 -7.28
C ASP A 214 -13.01 10.78 -7.11
N ILE A 215 -12.58 10.20 -5.98
CA ILE A 215 -11.17 9.96 -5.63
C ILE A 215 -10.75 8.50 -5.89
N CYS A 216 -11.69 7.55 -5.87
CA CYS A 216 -11.44 6.10 -5.97
C CYS A 216 -11.67 5.57 -7.39
#